data_AF-A0A565EBA9-F1
#
_entry.id   AF-A0A565EBA9-F1
#
_cell.length_a   1.000
_cell.length_b   1.000
_cell.length_c   1.000
_cell.angle_alpha   90.00
_cell.angle_beta   90.00
_cell.angle_gamma   90.00
#
_symmetry.space_group_name_H-M   'P 1'
#
loop_
_entity.id
_entity.type
_entity.pdbx_description
1 polymer ?
#
loop_
_entity_poly.entity_id
_entity_poly.type
_entity_poly.pdbx_seq_one_letter_code
_entity_poly.pdbx_strand_id
1 'polypeptide(L)'
;MGVHIEEINLKDKNSVEIPNNKISFVMVHPALEGKLKQIQEGFRFSTHQRTSQVRLIQNTFSLVTSHPSVDVGHTHFLIFPELSVPEEALGVIEEELKDEELKNIIVMGGLEYINGKKFCNLLKDSNIPTKCKNLPATINAFIVNTAFIFIKTNRGNVKRYYQPKISSSPPEQLLQNQYRGSYLLLFKTNSLNFTQIICFDAIAIRLGALNPVTGEILSQFKKIGTSNILRIDLMFVLQHNPDPNNSEFQAFAKRLLEEGERNLIIDALIFANSGAEKYSDFHQYGKSRFYFKRGNYQDFSKSMSLVPDTFSIIEKDRIKHAQFREDGPCCHTFIYYPPWTGGTSSGAYRLPFDRAFVYRITQDGSIEDGKPINGLQKRVFDFLPEGLPGSDPKNRWTANKCQHNKGLNRELKEKYSRVRDKLLMNGIEKTRIGEITSLLFLGYDRISRGRGKINNPDFWEDDYEGEGLKDLASGLTIFETLGMTILQEKSLSKVHTALFSCNDLEFYIALLDDANEITPGQLKEKYKGFLTESTWQNTDWTKNTLLLLCTGNRSESDDLVKEENKYSSIRSNDQERFTSPQIGSLYAYSLDKLRGDLERNCDETKKRWRRKLEPLRS
;
A
#
# COMPACT_ATOMS: atom_id res chain seq x y z
N MET A 1 -14.29 -37.68 2.64
CA MET A 1 -14.35 -37.62 1.16
C MET A 1 -13.17 -36.78 0.68
N GLY A 2 -12.39 -37.28 -0.28
CA GLY A 2 -11.26 -36.53 -0.86
C GLY A 2 -11.73 -35.32 -1.67
N VAL A 3 -10.85 -34.32 -1.83
CA VAL A 3 -11.06 -33.24 -2.80
C VAL A 3 -10.88 -33.77 -4.22
N HIS A 4 -11.77 -33.39 -5.15
CA HIS A 4 -11.62 -33.65 -6.58
C HIS A 4 -11.59 -32.34 -7.38
N ILE A 5 -11.00 -32.37 -8.57
CA ILE A 5 -10.84 -31.18 -9.42
C ILE A 5 -11.73 -31.31 -10.64
N GLU A 6 -12.41 -30.21 -10.95
CA GLU A 6 -13.41 -30.10 -11.99
C GLU A 6 -12.97 -29.12 -13.05
N GLU A 7 -12.72 -29.63 -14.25
CA GLU A 7 -12.26 -28.82 -15.36
C GLU A 7 -13.43 -28.11 -16.03
N ILE A 8 -13.41 -26.78 -15.99
CA ILE A 8 -14.35 -25.93 -16.69
C ILE A 8 -13.68 -25.44 -17.97
N ASN A 9 -14.03 -26.07 -19.09
CA ASN A 9 -13.51 -25.68 -20.40
C ASN A 9 -14.23 -24.43 -20.92
N LEU A 10 -13.48 -23.35 -21.10
CA LEU A 10 -13.92 -22.08 -21.63
C LEU A 10 -13.19 -21.76 -22.94
N LYS A 11 -12.75 -22.75 -23.73
CA LYS A 11 -11.99 -22.54 -24.97
C LYS A 11 -12.85 -22.29 -26.23
N ASP A 12 -14.15 -22.53 -26.16
CA ASP A 12 -15.05 -22.40 -27.32
C ASP A 12 -15.18 -20.94 -27.80
N LYS A 13 -15.71 -20.72 -29.02
CA LYS A 13 -15.94 -19.37 -29.62
C LYS A 13 -16.82 -18.41 -28.79
N ASN A 14 -17.34 -18.88 -27.66
CA ASN A 14 -18.09 -18.13 -26.66
C ASN A 14 -17.27 -17.97 -25.36
N SER A 15 -15.94 -17.88 -25.46
CA SER A 15 -15.01 -17.81 -24.33
C SER A 15 -14.86 -16.39 -23.79
N VAL A 16 -14.37 -16.30 -22.56
CA VAL A 16 -13.72 -15.07 -22.08
C VAL A 16 -12.39 -14.91 -22.85
N GLU A 17 -12.19 -13.77 -23.48
CA GLU A 17 -10.95 -13.42 -24.16
C GLU A 17 -10.07 -12.63 -23.21
N ILE A 18 -9.01 -13.27 -22.70
CA ILE A 18 -8.04 -12.60 -21.85
C ILE A 18 -6.76 -12.41 -22.66
N PRO A 19 -6.24 -11.19 -22.79
CA PRO A 19 -4.95 -10.94 -23.43
C PRO A 19 -3.87 -11.76 -22.75
N ASN A 20 -3.01 -12.36 -23.59
CA ASN A 20 -1.93 -13.22 -23.10
C ASN A 20 -0.75 -12.42 -22.52
N ASN A 21 -0.67 -11.10 -22.76
CA ASN A 21 0.49 -10.26 -22.46
C ASN A 21 0.33 -9.32 -21.25
N LYS A 22 -0.89 -8.79 -21.01
CA LYS A 22 -1.21 -7.79 -19.98
C LYS A 22 -2.61 -8.05 -19.42
N ILE A 23 -2.76 -8.27 -18.13
CA ILE A 23 -4.06 -8.55 -17.50
C ILE A 23 -4.42 -7.42 -16.54
N SER A 24 -5.46 -6.66 -16.85
CA SER A 24 -6.04 -5.64 -15.95
C SER A 24 -6.84 -6.27 -14.80
N PHE A 25 -6.57 -5.80 -13.57
CA PHE A 25 -7.20 -6.23 -12.33
C PHE A 25 -7.84 -5.06 -11.58
N VAL A 26 -8.95 -5.36 -10.90
CA VAL A 26 -9.47 -4.59 -9.77
C VAL A 26 -9.60 -5.55 -8.58
N MET A 27 -8.92 -5.25 -7.48
CA MET A 27 -8.93 -6.06 -6.26
C MET A 27 -9.47 -5.21 -5.10
N VAL A 28 -10.55 -5.65 -4.47
CA VAL A 28 -11.26 -4.92 -3.42
C VAL A 28 -10.80 -5.41 -2.05
N HIS A 29 -10.45 -4.49 -1.15
CA HIS A 29 -10.02 -4.78 0.22
C HIS A 29 -10.99 -4.12 1.20
N PRO A 30 -12.21 -4.63 1.43
CA PRO A 30 -13.13 -4.02 2.36
C PRO A 30 -12.69 -4.27 3.80
N ALA A 31 -12.86 -3.29 4.70
CA ALA A 31 -12.82 -3.53 6.14
C ALA A 31 -14.02 -4.38 6.56
N LEU A 32 -13.79 -5.61 7.01
CA LEU A 32 -14.83 -6.53 7.46
C LEU A 32 -14.82 -6.79 8.97
N GLU A 33 -13.73 -6.47 9.66
CA GLU A 33 -13.64 -6.60 11.11
C GLU A 33 -14.71 -5.75 11.81
N GLY A 34 -15.39 -6.33 12.81
CA GLY A 34 -16.55 -5.72 13.46
C GLY A 34 -17.80 -5.59 12.57
N LYS A 35 -17.72 -5.93 11.27
CA LYS A 35 -18.87 -5.92 10.35
C LYS A 35 -19.53 -7.26 10.12
N LEU A 36 -18.82 -8.34 10.43
CA LEU A 36 -19.38 -9.68 10.42
C LEU A 36 -19.73 -10.06 11.86
N LYS A 37 -21.00 -10.42 12.09
CA LYS A 37 -21.45 -11.01 13.34
C LYS A 37 -21.48 -12.52 13.19
N GLN A 38 -20.86 -13.21 14.14
CA GLN A 38 -21.00 -14.65 14.25
C GLN A 38 -22.36 -14.96 14.89
N ILE A 39 -23.26 -15.58 14.12
CA ILE A 39 -24.55 -16.08 14.58
C ILE A 39 -24.64 -17.59 14.31
N GLN A 40 -25.75 -18.23 14.70
CA GLN A 40 -25.94 -19.67 14.50
C GLN A 40 -25.85 -20.06 13.01
N GLU A 41 -26.29 -19.17 12.12
CA GLU A 41 -26.24 -19.31 10.67
C GLU A 41 -24.85 -18.99 10.06
N GLY A 42 -23.84 -18.71 10.87
CA GLY A 42 -22.48 -18.40 10.46
C GLY A 42 -22.13 -16.91 10.55
N PHE A 43 -21.12 -16.47 9.81
CA PHE A 43 -20.71 -15.07 9.75
C PHE A 43 -21.61 -14.30 8.79
N ARG A 44 -22.32 -13.29 9.32
CA ARG A 44 -23.32 -12.51 8.57
C ARG A 44 -23.12 -11.01 8.77
N PHE A 45 -23.40 -10.23 7.73
CA PHE A 45 -23.46 -8.78 7.84
C PHE A 45 -24.68 -8.31 8.64
N SER A 46 -24.52 -7.27 9.44
CA SER A 46 -25.67 -6.53 10.00
C SER A 46 -26.42 -5.74 8.91
N THR A 47 -27.68 -5.37 9.15
CA THR A 47 -28.51 -4.64 8.19
C THR A 47 -27.84 -3.36 7.66
N HIS A 48 -27.24 -2.55 8.54
CA HIS A 48 -26.56 -1.32 8.11
C HIS A 48 -25.34 -1.62 7.23
N GLN A 49 -24.55 -2.63 7.59
CA GLN A 49 -23.34 -3.00 6.86
C GLN A 49 -23.64 -3.65 5.52
N ARG A 50 -24.79 -4.32 5.39
CA ARG A 50 -25.28 -4.84 4.10
C ARG A 50 -25.45 -3.72 3.08
N THR A 51 -26.14 -2.64 3.47
CA THR A 51 -26.38 -1.50 2.57
C THR A 51 -25.08 -0.86 2.10
N SER A 52 -24.11 -0.63 3.00
CA SER A 52 -22.82 -0.05 2.59
C SER A 52 -22.00 -1.01 1.74
N GLN A 53 -22.06 -2.32 2.00
CA GLN A 53 -21.35 -3.31 1.20
C GLN A 53 -21.96 -3.48 -0.20
N VAL A 54 -23.29 -3.43 -0.33
CA VAL A 54 -23.97 -3.38 -1.63
C VAL A 54 -23.57 -2.13 -2.41
N ARG A 55 -23.57 -0.96 -1.75
CA ARG A 55 -23.13 0.31 -2.36
C ARG A 55 -21.67 0.23 -2.84
N LEU A 56 -20.78 -0.36 -2.03
CA LEU A 56 -19.39 -0.59 -2.41
C LEU A 56 -19.29 -1.44 -3.69
N ILE A 57 -20.09 -2.49 -3.82
CA ILE A 57 -20.08 -3.34 -5.01
C ILE A 57 -20.50 -2.53 -6.24
N GLN A 58 -21.60 -1.77 -6.16
CA GLN A 58 -22.06 -0.90 -7.26
C GLN A 58 -20.99 0.14 -7.66
N ASN A 59 -20.39 0.81 -6.67
CA ASN A 59 -19.34 1.79 -6.92
C ASN A 59 -18.08 1.14 -7.50
N THR A 60 -17.80 -0.11 -7.16
CA THR A 60 -16.68 -0.86 -7.75
C THR A 60 -16.95 -1.18 -9.22
N PHE A 61 -18.18 -1.53 -9.59
CA PHE A 61 -18.55 -1.67 -11.01
C PHE A 61 -18.46 -0.35 -11.75
N SER A 62 -18.89 0.75 -11.13
CA SER A 62 -18.71 2.11 -11.67
C SER A 62 -17.22 2.45 -11.86
N LEU A 63 -16.34 2.04 -10.94
CA LEU A 63 -14.89 2.19 -11.08
C LEU A 63 -14.36 1.37 -12.27
N VAL A 64 -14.80 0.13 -12.42
CA VAL A 64 -14.40 -0.78 -13.51
C VAL A 64 -14.77 -0.21 -14.88
N THR A 65 -15.94 0.43 -15.01
CA THR A 65 -16.41 1.01 -16.29
C THR A 65 -15.79 2.38 -16.57
N SER A 66 -15.63 3.22 -15.54
CA SER A 66 -15.14 4.61 -15.71
C SER A 66 -13.62 4.74 -15.83
N HIS A 67 -12.86 3.79 -15.29
CA HIS A 67 -11.40 3.82 -15.27
C HIS A 67 -10.80 2.58 -15.95
N PRO A 68 -11.12 2.30 -17.23
CA PRO A 68 -10.43 1.25 -17.95
C PRO A 68 -8.95 1.59 -18.01
N SER A 69 -8.10 0.59 -17.78
CA SER A 69 -6.67 0.78 -17.98
C SER A 69 -6.45 1.20 -19.44
N VAL A 70 -5.95 2.42 -19.69
CA VAL A 70 -5.83 3.02 -21.04
C VAL A 70 -5.14 2.08 -22.04
N ASP A 71 -4.25 1.21 -21.56
CA ASP A 71 -3.50 0.24 -22.36
C ASP A 71 -4.27 -1.03 -22.74
N VAL A 72 -5.29 -1.42 -21.98
CA VAL A 72 -6.01 -2.68 -22.17
C VAL A 72 -7.51 -2.49 -22.39
N GLY A 73 -8.00 -1.26 -22.22
CA GLY A 73 -9.36 -0.84 -22.56
C GLY A 73 -10.46 -1.35 -21.63
N HIS A 74 -10.18 -2.30 -20.72
CA HIS A 74 -11.15 -2.83 -19.74
C HIS A 74 -10.47 -3.63 -18.61
N THR A 75 -11.26 -4.05 -17.62
CA THR A 75 -10.85 -4.93 -16.51
C THR A 75 -11.19 -6.39 -16.81
N HIS A 76 -10.24 -7.31 -16.63
CA HIS A 76 -10.50 -8.75 -16.83
C HIS A 76 -10.83 -9.49 -15.53
N PHE A 77 -10.26 -9.05 -14.41
CA PHE A 77 -10.50 -9.67 -13.10
C PHE A 77 -10.99 -8.63 -12.10
N LEU A 78 -12.18 -8.85 -11.55
CA LEU A 78 -12.71 -8.13 -10.39
C LEU A 78 -12.79 -9.10 -9.21
N ILE A 79 -12.03 -8.83 -8.16
CA ILE A 79 -11.81 -9.78 -7.06
C ILE A 79 -12.29 -9.19 -5.75
N PHE A 80 -13.15 -9.94 -5.08
CA PHE A 80 -13.63 -9.69 -3.74
C PHE A 80 -13.06 -10.76 -2.78
N PRO A 81 -12.63 -10.42 -1.55
CA PRO A 81 -12.07 -11.40 -0.62
C PRO A 81 -13.13 -12.34 -0.04
N GLU A 82 -12.70 -13.24 0.84
CA GLU A 82 -13.62 -14.10 1.58
C GLU A 82 -14.64 -13.29 2.40
N LEU A 83 -15.89 -13.75 2.52
CA LEU A 83 -16.97 -13.13 3.32
C LEU A 83 -17.28 -11.66 2.99
N SER A 84 -16.81 -11.15 1.86
CA SER A 84 -16.90 -9.73 1.53
C SER A 84 -18.17 -9.34 0.77
N VAL A 85 -18.94 -10.32 0.29
CA VAL A 85 -20.14 -10.07 -0.51
C VAL A 85 -21.39 -10.58 0.24
N PRO A 86 -22.34 -9.70 0.59
CA PRO A 86 -23.60 -10.14 1.19
C PRO A 86 -24.44 -10.87 0.13
N GLU A 87 -25.31 -11.77 0.58
CA GLU A 87 -26.06 -12.65 -0.32
C GLU A 87 -26.87 -11.90 -1.39
N GLU A 88 -27.58 -10.85 -1.00
CA GLU A 88 -28.41 -10.01 -1.87
C GLU A 88 -27.61 -9.26 -2.94
N ALA A 89 -26.32 -9.02 -2.70
CA ALA A 89 -25.47 -8.37 -3.68
C ALA A 89 -25.18 -9.25 -4.90
N LEU A 90 -25.44 -10.57 -4.84
CA LEU A 90 -25.36 -11.42 -6.03
C LEU A 90 -26.27 -10.90 -7.15
N GLY A 91 -27.51 -10.51 -6.82
CA GLY A 91 -28.45 -9.96 -7.80
C GLY A 91 -27.96 -8.63 -8.39
N VAL A 92 -27.31 -7.81 -7.57
CA VAL A 92 -26.69 -6.55 -8.01
C VAL A 92 -25.53 -6.83 -8.97
N ILE A 93 -24.62 -7.73 -8.62
CA ILE A 93 -23.51 -8.14 -9.48
C ILE A 93 -24.03 -8.66 -10.83
N GLU A 94 -25.09 -9.46 -10.83
CA GLU A 94 -25.70 -9.95 -12.06
C GLU A 94 -26.32 -8.85 -12.91
N GLU A 95 -26.93 -7.84 -12.29
CA GLU A 95 -27.49 -6.68 -12.99
C GLU A 95 -26.38 -5.83 -13.61
N GLU A 96 -25.32 -5.52 -12.85
CA GLU A 96 -24.16 -4.78 -13.35
C GLU A 96 -23.51 -5.53 -14.54
N LEU A 97 -23.42 -6.86 -14.46
CA LEU A 97 -22.92 -7.68 -15.56
C LEU A 97 -23.85 -7.70 -16.79
N LYS A 98 -25.01 -7.06 -16.80
CA LYS A 98 -25.78 -6.84 -18.05
C LYS A 98 -25.26 -5.67 -18.87
N ASP A 99 -24.52 -4.74 -18.27
CA ASP A 99 -23.95 -3.57 -18.97
C ASP A 99 -23.12 -4.00 -20.18
N GLU A 100 -23.53 -3.59 -21.38
CA GLU A 100 -22.90 -3.98 -22.64
C GLU A 100 -21.44 -3.54 -22.75
N GLU A 101 -21.02 -2.51 -22.03
CA GLU A 101 -19.63 -2.04 -21.99
C GLU A 101 -18.71 -3.02 -21.24
N LEU A 102 -19.26 -3.78 -20.29
CA LEU A 102 -18.53 -4.84 -19.61
C LEU A 102 -18.46 -6.08 -20.51
N LYS A 103 -17.25 -6.41 -20.98
CA LYS A 103 -16.96 -7.63 -21.74
C LYS A 103 -15.73 -8.31 -21.18
N ASN A 104 -15.63 -9.62 -21.37
CA ASN A 104 -14.46 -10.42 -21.02
C ASN A 104 -14.00 -10.29 -19.55
N ILE A 105 -14.95 -10.13 -18.63
CA ILE A 105 -14.67 -9.94 -17.22
C ILE A 105 -14.99 -11.22 -16.43
N ILE A 106 -14.10 -11.54 -15.51
CA ILE A 106 -14.26 -12.55 -14.47
C ILE A 106 -14.43 -11.81 -13.15
N VAL A 107 -15.59 -11.98 -12.53
CA VAL A 107 -15.88 -11.49 -11.19
C VAL A 107 -15.86 -12.66 -10.23
N MET A 108 -15.07 -12.60 -9.18
CA MET A 108 -15.04 -13.66 -8.16
C MET A 108 -14.99 -13.08 -6.76
N GLY A 109 -15.61 -13.78 -5.82
CA GLY A 109 -15.70 -13.30 -4.45
C GLY A 109 -16.18 -14.33 -3.44
N GLY A 110 -15.84 -14.13 -2.17
CA GLY A 110 -16.44 -14.90 -1.08
C GLY A 110 -17.76 -14.31 -0.62
N LEU A 111 -18.80 -15.13 -0.58
CA LEU A 111 -20.07 -14.75 0.02
C LEU A 111 -19.97 -14.82 1.55
N GLU A 112 -20.78 -14.02 2.23
CA GLU A 112 -21.14 -14.34 3.61
C GLU A 112 -21.74 -15.75 3.70
N TYR A 113 -21.78 -16.32 4.91
CA TYR A 113 -22.31 -17.67 5.11
C TYR A 113 -23.77 -17.74 4.65
N ILE A 114 -24.13 -18.78 3.90
CA ILE A 114 -25.52 -19.06 3.51
C ILE A 114 -25.96 -20.42 4.04
N ASN A 115 -27.26 -20.63 4.22
CA ASN A 115 -27.77 -21.95 4.55
C ASN A 115 -27.73 -22.88 3.32
N GLY A 116 -27.71 -24.19 3.58
CA GLY A 116 -27.58 -25.19 2.53
C GLY A 116 -28.75 -25.23 1.56
N LYS A 117 -29.97 -24.84 1.97
CA LYS A 117 -31.12 -24.72 1.07
C LYS A 117 -30.87 -23.66 0.00
N LYS A 118 -30.37 -22.49 0.40
CA LYS A 118 -30.00 -21.41 -0.51
C LYS A 118 -28.85 -21.84 -1.41
N PHE A 119 -27.82 -22.48 -0.87
CA PHE A 119 -26.72 -23.01 -1.66
C PHE A 119 -27.21 -24.00 -2.74
N CYS A 120 -28.13 -24.91 -2.41
CA CYS A 120 -28.75 -25.81 -3.38
C CYS A 120 -29.45 -25.06 -4.52
N ASN A 121 -30.16 -23.97 -4.20
CA ASN A 121 -30.83 -23.16 -5.22
C ASN A 121 -29.82 -22.47 -6.14
N LEU A 122 -28.75 -21.88 -5.58
CA LEU A 122 -27.66 -21.31 -6.37
C LEU A 122 -27.04 -22.35 -7.31
N LEU A 123 -26.83 -23.58 -6.84
CA LEU A 123 -26.27 -24.64 -7.70
C LEU A 123 -27.22 -25.05 -8.83
N LYS A 124 -28.54 -25.08 -8.60
CA LYS A 124 -29.53 -25.45 -9.63
C LYS A 124 -29.41 -24.54 -10.85
N ASP A 125 -29.36 -23.23 -10.61
CA ASP A 125 -29.36 -22.18 -11.64
C ASP A 125 -27.95 -21.86 -12.18
N SER A 126 -26.92 -22.52 -11.66
CA SER A 126 -25.53 -22.34 -12.07
C SER A 126 -25.08 -23.23 -13.23
N ASN A 127 -23.96 -22.85 -13.84
CA ASN A 127 -23.24 -23.59 -14.88
C ASN A 127 -22.25 -24.63 -14.33
N ILE A 128 -22.33 -24.96 -13.04
CA ILE A 128 -21.45 -25.96 -12.42
C ILE A 128 -21.75 -27.38 -12.96
N PRO A 129 -20.75 -28.26 -13.11
CA PRO A 129 -20.99 -29.65 -13.53
C PRO A 129 -21.98 -30.40 -12.63
N THR A 130 -22.79 -31.28 -13.22
CA THR A 130 -23.84 -32.05 -12.51
C THR A 130 -23.31 -32.79 -11.29
N LYS A 131 -22.10 -33.35 -11.36
CA LYS A 131 -21.48 -34.06 -10.22
C LYS A 131 -21.22 -33.16 -9.01
N CYS A 132 -20.99 -31.86 -9.21
CA CYS A 132 -20.86 -30.88 -8.13
C CYS A 132 -22.21 -30.49 -7.52
N LYS A 133 -23.32 -30.73 -8.24
CA LYS A 133 -24.69 -30.52 -7.75
C LYS A 133 -25.18 -31.67 -6.86
N ASN A 134 -24.45 -32.78 -6.79
CA ASN A 134 -24.77 -33.94 -5.94
C ASN A 134 -24.40 -33.65 -4.49
N LEU A 135 -25.29 -32.95 -3.79
CA LEU A 135 -25.17 -32.61 -2.38
C LEU A 135 -25.81 -33.71 -1.50
N PRO A 136 -25.35 -33.89 -0.24
CA PRO A 136 -26.00 -34.84 0.67
C PRO A 136 -27.45 -34.43 0.93
N ALA A 137 -28.35 -35.39 1.13
CA ALA A 137 -29.77 -35.11 1.40
C ALA A 137 -29.98 -34.20 2.63
N THR A 138 -29.04 -34.22 3.56
CA THR A 138 -29.03 -33.40 4.79
C THR A 138 -28.50 -31.98 4.60
N ILE A 139 -28.10 -31.58 3.38
CA ILE A 139 -27.47 -30.27 3.09
C ILE A 139 -28.25 -29.09 3.67
N ASN A 140 -29.59 -29.14 3.70
CA ASN A 140 -30.43 -28.06 4.23
C ASN A 140 -30.16 -27.74 5.71
N ALA A 141 -29.61 -28.68 6.48
CA ALA A 141 -29.23 -28.49 7.88
C ALA A 141 -27.84 -27.84 8.05
N PHE A 142 -27.09 -27.67 6.96
CA PHE A 142 -25.74 -27.12 7.00
C PHE A 142 -25.72 -25.62 6.68
N ILE A 143 -24.68 -24.97 7.17
CA ILE A 143 -24.25 -23.64 6.73
C ILE A 143 -23.03 -23.78 5.80
N VAL A 144 -22.91 -22.87 4.84
CA VAL A 144 -21.93 -22.98 3.75
C VAL A 144 -21.17 -21.67 3.60
N ASN A 145 -19.84 -21.73 3.76
CA ASN A 145 -18.93 -20.71 3.26
C ASN A 145 -18.63 -21.04 1.79
N THR A 146 -18.92 -20.11 0.89
CA THR A 146 -18.83 -20.36 -0.55
C THR A 146 -18.30 -19.14 -1.28
N ALA A 147 -17.52 -19.38 -2.34
CA ALA A 147 -17.15 -18.36 -3.30
C ALA A 147 -18.04 -18.45 -4.55
N PHE A 148 -18.32 -17.33 -5.17
CA PHE A 148 -18.90 -17.27 -6.51
C PHE A 148 -17.81 -16.90 -7.53
N ILE A 149 -17.98 -17.39 -8.76
CA ILE A 149 -17.18 -17.02 -9.92
C ILE A 149 -18.15 -16.78 -11.08
N PHE A 150 -18.32 -15.53 -11.47
CA PHE A 150 -19.14 -15.12 -12.61
C PHE A 150 -18.24 -14.71 -13.76
N ILE A 151 -18.56 -15.21 -14.96
CA ILE A 151 -17.73 -14.99 -16.15
C ILE A 151 -18.63 -14.43 -17.23
N LYS A 152 -18.39 -13.17 -17.61
CA LYS A 152 -19.04 -12.54 -18.76
C LYS A 152 -18.15 -12.65 -19.97
N THR A 153 -18.68 -13.28 -21.02
CA THR A 153 -17.94 -13.52 -22.27
C THR A 153 -18.01 -12.30 -23.18
N ASN A 154 -17.21 -12.28 -24.24
CA ASN A 154 -17.24 -11.24 -25.28
C ASN A 154 -18.64 -11.06 -25.93
N ARG A 155 -19.50 -12.08 -25.90
CA ARG A 155 -20.88 -12.06 -26.42
C ARG A 155 -21.93 -11.62 -25.39
N GLY A 156 -21.50 -11.18 -24.21
CA GLY A 156 -22.39 -10.74 -23.15
C GLY A 156 -23.03 -11.85 -22.31
N ASN A 157 -22.74 -13.13 -22.60
CA ASN A 157 -23.27 -14.24 -21.80
C ASN A 157 -22.57 -14.32 -20.45
N VAL A 158 -23.36 -14.38 -19.38
CA VAL A 158 -22.86 -14.56 -18.00
C VAL A 158 -22.99 -16.03 -17.60
N LYS A 159 -21.85 -16.65 -17.27
CA LYS A 159 -21.79 -18.00 -16.68
C LYS A 159 -21.55 -17.89 -15.17
N ARG A 160 -22.30 -18.65 -14.38
CA ARG A 160 -22.28 -18.63 -12.91
C ARG A 160 -21.70 -19.91 -12.36
N TYR A 161 -20.77 -19.80 -11.42
CA TYR A 161 -20.19 -20.92 -10.71
C TYR A 161 -20.11 -20.62 -9.22
N TYR A 162 -20.19 -21.66 -8.40
CA TYR A 162 -20.05 -21.56 -6.95
C TYR A 162 -19.12 -22.65 -6.45
N GLN A 163 -18.26 -22.33 -5.49
CA GLN A 163 -17.33 -23.28 -4.90
C GLN A 163 -17.36 -23.17 -3.36
N PRO A 164 -17.82 -24.21 -2.66
CA PRO A 164 -17.82 -24.24 -1.22
C PRO A 164 -16.39 -24.39 -0.69
N LYS A 165 -16.11 -23.75 0.45
CA LYS A 165 -14.85 -23.89 1.19
C LYS A 165 -14.64 -25.35 1.59
N ILE A 166 -13.42 -25.86 1.40
CA ILE A 166 -13.11 -27.28 1.64
C ILE A 166 -12.88 -27.54 3.13
N SER A 167 -12.26 -26.58 3.83
CA SER A 167 -11.87 -26.73 5.24
C SER A 167 -12.12 -25.47 6.05
N SER A 168 -12.80 -25.67 7.18
CA SER A 168 -13.08 -24.64 8.17
C SER A 168 -11.81 -24.18 8.88
N SER A 169 -11.62 -22.87 8.97
CA SER A 169 -10.67 -22.19 9.86
C SER A 169 -11.03 -22.38 11.34
N PRO A 170 -10.11 -22.11 12.28
CA PRO A 170 -10.38 -22.30 13.71
C PRO A 170 -11.63 -21.56 14.22
N PRO A 171 -11.87 -20.27 13.89
CA PRO A 171 -13.11 -19.59 14.30
C PRO A 171 -14.37 -20.25 13.72
N GLU A 172 -14.29 -20.74 12.49
CA GLU A 172 -15.39 -21.43 11.82
C GLU A 172 -15.68 -22.81 12.43
N GLN A 173 -14.69 -23.51 12.96
CA GLN A 173 -14.87 -24.82 13.62
C GLN A 173 -15.74 -24.73 14.88
N LEU A 174 -15.93 -23.54 15.45
CA LEU A 174 -16.85 -23.30 16.57
C LEU A 174 -18.32 -23.29 16.13
N LEU A 175 -18.59 -23.16 14.83
CA LEU A 175 -19.95 -23.21 14.29
C LEU A 175 -20.38 -24.66 14.06
N GLN A 176 -21.63 -24.96 14.40
CA GLN A 176 -22.21 -26.28 14.16
C GLN A 176 -22.60 -26.47 12.69
N ASN A 177 -22.62 -27.72 12.22
CA ASN A 177 -23.15 -28.11 10.92
C ASN A 177 -22.56 -27.34 9.73
N GLN A 178 -21.24 -27.16 9.68
CA GLN A 178 -20.59 -26.58 8.49
C GLN A 178 -20.46 -27.60 7.36
N TYR A 179 -20.94 -27.24 6.18
CA TYR A 179 -20.71 -28.04 4.98
C TYR A 179 -19.27 -27.87 4.52
N ARG A 180 -18.56 -28.99 4.34
CA ARG A 180 -17.20 -29.01 3.79
C ARG A 180 -17.26 -29.38 2.32
N GLY A 181 -16.77 -28.49 1.48
CA GLY A 181 -16.65 -28.69 0.05
C GLY A 181 -15.83 -29.93 -0.30
N SER A 182 -16.20 -30.57 -1.42
CA SER A 182 -15.53 -31.77 -1.94
C SER A 182 -14.89 -31.56 -3.30
N TYR A 183 -15.00 -30.35 -3.89
CA TYR A 183 -14.53 -30.06 -5.22
C TYR A 183 -13.82 -28.71 -5.33
N LEU A 184 -12.99 -28.59 -6.37
CA LEU A 184 -12.30 -27.37 -6.80
C LEU A 184 -12.52 -27.18 -8.29
N LEU A 185 -12.78 -25.96 -8.75
CA LEU A 185 -12.99 -25.65 -10.16
C LEU A 185 -11.69 -25.14 -10.80
N LEU A 186 -11.22 -25.83 -11.84
CA LEU A 186 -10.10 -25.43 -12.70
C LEU A 186 -10.65 -24.88 -14.01
N PHE A 187 -10.57 -23.57 -14.21
CA PHE A 187 -11.03 -22.92 -15.42
C PHE A 187 -9.92 -22.89 -16.47
N LYS A 188 -10.21 -23.40 -17.67
CA LYS A 188 -9.28 -23.41 -18.81
C LYS A 188 -9.78 -22.49 -19.91
N THR A 189 -9.10 -21.39 -20.16
CA THR A 189 -9.41 -20.47 -21.27
C THR A 189 -8.46 -20.72 -22.45
N ASN A 190 -8.57 -19.90 -23.51
CA ASN A 190 -7.64 -19.94 -24.64
C ASN A 190 -6.24 -19.40 -24.28
N SER A 191 -6.15 -18.48 -23.33
CA SER A 191 -4.91 -17.75 -23.02
C SER A 191 -4.32 -18.09 -21.65
N LEU A 192 -5.16 -18.50 -20.69
CA LEU A 192 -4.76 -18.80 -19.32
C LEU A 192 -5.67 -19.83 -18.64
N ASN A 193 -5.12 -20.52 -17.66
CA ASN A 193 -5.83 -21.41 -16.75
C ASN A 193 -5.81 -20.83 -15.34
N PHE A 194 -6.94 -20.82 -14.64
CA PHE A 194 -7.01 -20.29 -13.28
C PHE A 194 -7.89 -21.13 -12.37
N THR A 195 -7.67 -20.99 -11.06
CA THR A 195 -8.43 -21.67 -10.01
C THR A 195 -8.46 -20.79 -8.77
N GLN A 196 -9.36 -21.07 -7.82
CA GLN A 196 -9.40 -20.38 -6.54
C GLN A 196 -9.60 -21.35 -5.37
N ILE A 197 -9.03 -21.02 -4.21
CA ILE A 197 -9.27 -21.65 -2.91
C ILE A 197 -9.64 -20.58 -1.88
N ILE A 198 -10.23 -21.00 -0.75
CA ILE A 198 -10.74 -20.06 0.23
C ILE A 198 -9.93 -20.18 1.53
N CYS A 199 -9.15 -19.14 1.83
CA CYS A 199 -8.48 -18.91 3.10
C CYS A 199 -7.78 -20.16 3.66
N PHE A 200 -8.34 -20.75 4.71
CA PHE A 200 -7.76 -21.87 5.44
C PHE A 200 -7.58 -23.14 4.59
N ASP A 201 -8.26 -23.26 3.43
CA ASP A 201 -8.00 -24.32 2.45
C ASP A 201 -6.51 -24.44 2.07
N ALA A 202 -5.77 -23.32 2.13
CA ALA A 202 -4.35 -23.26 1.84
C ALA A 202 -3.44 -23.95 2.87
N ILE A 203 -3.90 -24.10 4.12
CA ILE A 203 -3.05 -24.59 5.22
C ILE A 203 -3.70 -25.69 6.06
N ALA A 204 -4.98 -26.00 5.81
CA ALA A 204 -5.73 -26.96 6.59
C ALA A 204 -5.11 -28.37 6.58
N ILE A 205 -5.08 -28.97 7.77
CA ILE A 205 -4.82 -30.39 8.00
C ILE A 205 -6.14 -31.01 8.45
N ARG A 206 -6.56 -32.09 7.78
CA ARG A 206 -7.77 -32.81 8.19
C ARG A 206 -7.46 -33.65 9.42
N LEU A 207 -8.38 -33.62 10.40
CA LEU A 207 -8.31 -34.51 11.57
C LEU A 207 -8.21 -35.97 11.11
N GLY A 208 -7.14 -36.65 11.54
CA GLY A 208 -6.86 -38.05 11.18
C GLY A 208 -6.22 -38.27 9.80
N ALA A 209 -5.92 -37.21 9.03
CA ALA A 209 -5.17 -37.32 7.79
C ALA A 209 -3.68 -37.05 8.03
N LEU A 210 -2.82 -37.86 7.40
CA LEU A 210 -1.37 -37.62 7.38
C LEU A 210 -0.97 -36.47 6.44
N ASN A 211 -1.82 -36.16 5.45
CA ASN A 211 -1.55 -35.16 4.43
C ASN A 211 -2.42 -33.91 4.61
N PRO A 212 -1.87 -32.71 4.41
CA PRO A 212 -2.66 -31.48 4.37
C PRO A 212 -3.62 -31.50 3.18
N VAL A 213 -4.70 -30.72 3.24
CA VAL A 213 -5.69 -30.57 2.16
C VAL A 213 -5.02 -30.15 0.85
N THR A 214 -3.98 -29.34 0.95
CA THR A 214 -3.17 -28.93 -0.19
C THR A 214 -2.39 -30.07 -0.83
N GLY A 215 -1.99 -31.08 -0.07
CA GLY A 215 -1.43 -32.32 -0.60
C GLY A 215 -2.45 -33.10 -1.44
N GLU A 216 -3.71 -33.13 -1.00
CA GLU A 216 -4.81 -33.72 -1.80
C GLU A 216 -5.02 -32.94 -3.11
N ILE A 217 -5.11 -31.60 -3.02
CA ILE A 217 -5.30 -30.71 -4.20
C ILE A 217 -4.15 -30.89 -5.20
N LEU A 218 -2.90 -30.84 -4.72
CA LEU A 218 -1.72 -31.03 -5.55
C LEU A 218 -1.70 -32.40 -6.22
N SER A 219 -2.08 -33.47 -5.50
CA SER A 219 -2.17 -34.81 -6.07
C SER A 219 -3.19 -34.88 -7.21
N GLN A 220 -4.34 -34.21 -7.08
CA GLN A 220 -5.34 -34.17 -8.13
C GLN A 220 -4.87 -33.37 -9.36
N PHE A 221 -4.22 -32.22 -9.16
CA PHE A 221 -3.63 -31.46 -10.25
C PHE A 221 -2.54 -32.25 -11.00
N LYS A 222 -1.68 -32.97 -10.27
CA LYS A 222 -0.67 -33.84 -10.86
C LYS A 222 -1.28 -34.97 -11.68
N LYS A 223 -2.40 -35.56 -11.22
CA LYS A 223 -3.14 -36.59 -11.98
C LYS A 223 -3.66 -36.05 -13.30
N ILE A 224 -4.22 -34.84 -13.30
CA ILE A 224 -4.62 -34.14 -14.52
C ILE A 224 -3.41 -33.90 -15.44
N GLY A 225 -2.28 -33.50 -14.86
CA GLY A 225 -1.04 -33.22 -15.57
C GLY A 225 -0.24 -34.43 -16.05
N THR A 226 -0.76 -35.66 -15.92
CA THR A 226 -0.03 -36.89 -16.27
C THR A 226 0.24 -37.03 -17.78
N SER A 227 -0.69 -36.56 -18.61
CA SER A 227 -0.58 -36.66 -20.07
C SER A 227 0.15 -35.47 -20.69
N ASN A 228 0.00 -34.29 -20.08
CA ASN A 228 0.64 -33.04 -20.48
C ASN A 228 0.84 -32.20 -19.23
N ILE A 229 1.93 -31.42 -19.18
CA ILE A 229 2.19 -30.51 -18.06
C ILE A 229 0.97 -29.62 -17.85
N LEU A 230 0.35 -29.74 -16.67
CA LEU A 230 -0.72 -28.84 -16.29
C LEU A 230 -0.11 -27.51 -15.88
N ARG A 231 -0.42 -26.45 -16.60
CA ARG A 231 -0.07 -25.08 -16.23
C ARG A 231 -1.28 -24.40 -15.61
N ILE A 232 -1.11 -23.84 -14.41
CA ILE A 232 -2.07 -22.97 -13.74
C ILE A 232 -1.43 -21.59 -13.68
N ASP A 233 -1.93 -20.71 -14.52
CA ASP A 233 -1.38 -19.38 -14.71
C ASP A 233 -1.65 -18.51 -13.48
N LEU A 234 -2.86 -18.59 -12.92
CA LEU A 234 -3.28 -17.82 -11.74
C LEU A 234 -4.02 -18.72 -10.74
N MET A 235 -3.49 -18.83 -9.51
CA MET A 235 -4.18 -19.48 -8.40
C MET A 235 -4.55 -18.45 -7.34
N PHE A 236 -5.84 -18.26 -7.09
CA PHE A 236 -6.33 -17.30 -6.11
C PHE A 236 -6.56 -17.94 -4.75
N VAL A 237 -6.25 -17.21 -3.68
CA VAL A 237 -6.61 -17.49 -2.30
C VAL A 237 -7.45 -16.31 -1.83
N LEU A 238 -8.76 -16.48 -1.78
CA LEU A 238 -9.68 -15.46 -1.25
C LEU A 238 -9.68 -15.55 0.27
N GLN A 239 -9.42 -14.46 0.98
CA GLN A 239 -9.17 -14.50 2.42
C GLN A 239 -9.93 -13.44 3.21
N HIS A 240 -10.35 -13.83 4.39
CA HIS A 240 -10.59 -12.95 5.51
C HIS A 240 -9.74 -13.46 6.66
N ASN A 241 -8.46 -13.11 6.62
CA ASN A 241 -7.44 -13.64 7.53
C ASN A 241 -6.80 -12.49 8.33
N PRO A 242 -6.94 -12.47 9.67
CA PRO A 242 -6.30 -11.46 10.52
C PRO A 242 -4.78 -11.63 10.59
N ASP A 243 -4.24 -12.81 10.27
CA ASP A 243 -2.79 -13.09 10.26
C ASP A 243 -2.31 -13.51 8.85
N PRO A 244 -2.32 -12.59 7.86
CA PRO A 244 -1.93 -12.90 6.49
C PRO A 244 -0.43 -13.23 6.35
N ASN A 245 0.36 -12.92 7.39
CA ASN A 245 1.79 -13.18 7.44
C ASN A 245 2.18 -14.48 8.15
N ASN A 246 1.20 -15.27 8.60
CA ASN A 246 1.46 -16.56 9.23
C ASN A 246 2.39 -17.41 8.36
N SER A 247 3.38 -18.02 9.00
CA SER A 247 4.43 -18.80 8.35
C SER A 247 3.89 -19.99 7.55
N GLU A 248 2.74 -20.55 7.92
CA GLU A 248 2.14 -21.68 7.21
C GLU A 248 1.65 -21.29 5.82
N PHE A 249 1.09 -20.08 5.64
CA PHE A 249 0.70 -19.57 4.33
C PHE A 249 1.93 -19.30 3.45
N GLN A 250 3.02 -18.79 4.04
CA GLN A 250 4.29 -18.61 3.33
C GLN A 250 4.88 -19.96 2.91
N ALA A 251 4.85 -20.95 3.79
CA ALA A 251 5.31 -22.31 3.50
C ALA A 251 4.43 -22.97 2.42
N PHE A 252 3.12 -22.74 2.43
CA PHE A 252 2.22 -23.16 1.37
C PHE A 252 2.58 -22.53 0.02
N ALA A 253 2.79 -21.21 -0.02
CA ALA A 253 3.20 -20.53 -1.25
C ALA A 253 4.53 -21.07 -1.79
N LYS A 254 5.50 -21.25 -0.89
CA LYS A 254 6.80 -21.87 -1.22
C LYS A 254 6.63 -23.26 -1.81
N ARG A 255 5.89 -24.13 -1.14
CA ARG A 255 5.60 -25.50 -1.60
C ARG A 255 4.98 -25.50 -2.99
N LEU A 256 3.94 -24.70 -3.23
CA LEU A 256 3.28 -24.66 -4.54
C LEU A 256 4.19 -24.21 -5.68
N LEU A 257 5.04 -23.21 -5.44
CA LEU A 257 5.88 -22.59 -6.47
C LEU A 257 7.23 -23.31 -6.67
N GLU A 258 7.77 -23.94 -5.62
CA GLU A 258 9.05 -24.66 -5.66
C GLU A 258 8.87 -26.16 -5.94
N GLU A 259 7.86 -26.82 -5.36
CA GLU A 259 7.61 -28.26 -5.51
C GLU A 259 6.75 -28.59 -6.74
N GLY A 260 6.63 -27.65 -7.68
CA GLY A 260 6.09 -27.92 -9.00
C GLY A 260 6.91 -29.03 -9.68
N GLU A 261 6.41 -30.26 -9.61
CA GLU A 261 6.99 -31.40 -10.32
C GLU A 261 6.87 -31.19 -11.84
N ARG A 262 7.52 -32.07 -12.62
CA ARG A 262 7.49 -32.03 -14.10
C ARG A 262 6.08 -31.89 -14.71
N ASN A 263 5.04 -32.26 -13.96
CA ASN A 263 3.66 -32.35 -14.45
C ASN A 263 2.76 -31.19 -14.00
N LEU A 264 3.23 -30.26 -13.16
CA LEU A 264 2.44 -29.12 -12.67
C LEU A 264 3.28 -27.85 -12.55
N ILE A 265 2.83 -26.78 -13.22
CA ILE A 265 3.41 -25.44 -13.11
C ILE A 265 2.34 -24.51 -12.55
N ILE A 266 2.67 -23.77 -11.49
CA ILE A 266 1.86 -22.65 -10.99
C ILE A 266 2.70 -21.39 -11.17
N ASP A 267 2.24 -20.44 -11.98
CA ASP A 267 3.02 -19.24 -12.29
C ASP A 267 2.89 -18.12 -11.25
N ALA A 268 1.66 -17.90 -10.78
CA ALA A 268 1.36 -16.92 -9.76
C ALA A 268 0.32 -17.44 -8.76
N LEU A 269 0.61 -17.23 -7.48
CA LEU A 269 -0.30 -17.50 -6.37
C LEU A 269 -0.70 -16.17 -5.72
N ILE A 270 -1.99 -15.87 -5.73
CA ILE A 270 -2.54 -14.53 -5.44
C ILE A 270 -3.36 -14.62 -4.17
N PHE A 271 -2.95 -13.90 -3.15
CA PHE A 271 -3.70 -13.76 -1.90
C PHE A 271 -4.48 -12.45 -1.97
N ALA A 272 -5.81 -12.53 -1.98
CA ALA A 272 -6.71 -11.40 -1.93
C ALA A 272 -7.42 -11.39 -0.58
N ASN A 273 -6.97 -10.53 0.33
CA ASN A 273 -7.45 -10.46 1.70
C ASN A 273 -8.37 -9.25 1.91
N SER A 274 -9.27 -9.33 2.88
CA SER A 274 -10.01 -8.16 3.37
C SER A 274 -9.04 -7.08 3.87
N GLY A 275 -9.45 -5.82 3.82
CA GLY A 275 -8.65 -4.71 4.36
C GLY A 275 -8.74 -4.63 5.89
N ALA A 276 -7.75 -3.98 6.49
CA ALA A 276 -7.77 -3.57 7.89
C ALA A 276 -8.89 -2.54 8.15
N GLU A 277 -9.30 -2.36 9.41
CA GLU A 277 -10.41 -1.45 9.76
C GLU A 277 -10.12 0.00 9.34
N LYS A 278 -8.86 0.42 9.49
CA LYS A 278 -8.40 1.78 9.22
C LYS A 278 -7.36 1.79 8.11
N TYR A 279 -7.35 2.90 7.38
CA TYR A 279 -6.25 3.22 6.48
C TYR A 279 -4.95 3.31 7.29
N SER A 280 -3.87 2.72 6.78
CA SER A 280 -2.58 2.62 7.49
C SER A 280 -2.53 1.71 8.71
N ASP A 281 -3.58 0.92 9.00
CA ASP A 281 -3.46 -0.19 9.94
C ASP A 281 -2.85 -1.40 9.21
N PHE A 282 -1.72 -1.88 9.70
CA PHE A 282 -0.91 -2.93 9.08
C PHE A 282 -0.78 -4.18 9.95
N HIS A 283 -1.40 -4.18 11.15
CA HIS A 283 -1.20 -5.24 12.13
C HIS A 283 -2.05 -6.47 11.85
N GLN A 284 -3.28 -6.26 11.37
CA GLN A 284 -4.24 -7.32 11.09
C GLN A 284 -4.91 -7.08 9.73
N TYR A 285 -5.19 -8.16 8.99
CA TYR A 285 -5.75 -8.10 7.65
C TYR A 285 -4.86 -7.36 6.62
N GLY A 286 -5.39 -7.09 5.43
CA GLY A 286 -4.66 -6.54 4.30
C GLY A 286 -3.58 -7.49 3.78
N LYS A 287 -2.45 -6.93 3.35
CA LYS A 287 -1.25 -7.64 2.87
C LYS A 287 -1.54 -8.59 1.70
N SER A 288 -2.50 -8.22 0.86
CA SER A 288 -2.74 -8.90 -0.41
C SER A 288 -1.47 -8.89 -1.25
N ARG A 289 -1.15 -10.02 -1.85
CA ARG A 289 0.15 -10.25 -2.48
C ARG A 289 0.09 -11.29 -3.58
N PHE A 290 1.03 -11.18 -4.51
CA PHE A 290 1.24 -12.12 -5.59
C PHE A 290 2.59 -12.79 -5.37
N TYR A 291 2.60 -14.10 -5.17
CA TYR A 291 3.81 -14.89 -5.10
C TYR A 291 4.17 -15.46 -6.47
N PHE A 292 5.48 -15.50 -6.75
CA PHE A 292 6.07 -15.97 -7.98
C PHE A 292 7.31 -16.81 -7.69
N LYS A 293 7.67 -17.70 -8.62
CA LYS A 293 8.96 -18.37 -8.61
C LYS A 293 10.10 -17.35 -8.84
N ARG A 294 11.23 -17.52 -8.15
CA ARG A 294 12.41 -16.69 -8.37
C ARG A 294 12.88 -16.74 -9.84
N GLY A 295 13.32 -15.59 -10.36
CA GLY A 295 13.77 -15.43 -11.75
C GLY A 295 12.68 -14.97 -12.73
N ASN A 296 11.40 -15.07 -12.36
CA ASN A 296 10.29 -14.61 -13.22
C ASN A 296 10.24 -13.09 -13.40
N TYR A 297 10.71 -12.35 -12.39
CA TYR A 297 10.80 -10.89 -12.37
C TYR A 297 12.17 -10.47 -11.87
N GLN A 298 12.58 -9.23 -12.14
CA GLN A 298 13.90 -8.73 -11.77
C GLN A 298 14.12 -8.72 -10.24
N ASP A 299 15.36 -8.95 -9.80
CA ASP A 299 15.76 -8.81 -8.40
C ASP A 299 15.76 -7.33 -8.02
N PHE A 300 15.16 -7.00 -6.88
CA PHE A 300 15.24 -5.66 -6.32
C PHE A 300 16.50 -5.56 -5.48
N SER A 301 17.51 -4.89 -6.02
CA SER A 301 18.65 -4.48 -5.22
C SER A 301 18.30 -3.28 -4.36
N LYS A 302 18.88 -3.21 -3.16
CA LYS A 302 18.79 -2.05 -2.24
C LYS A 302 19.10 -0.70 -2.91
N SER A 303 19.96 -0.72 -3.94
CA SER A 303 20.44 0.43 -4.69
C SER A 303 19.55 0.90 -5.83
N MET A 304 18.41 0.25 -6.08
CA MET A 304 17.55 0.56 -7.22
C MET A 304 16.93 1.96 -7.06
N SER A 305 16.99 2.78 -8.11
CA SER A 305 16.46 4.14 -8.10
C SER A 305 14.95 4.22 -8.37
N LEU A 306 14.33 3.13 -8.81
CA LEU A 306 12.91 3.09 -9.12
C LEU A 306 12.22 2.13 -8.15
N VAL A 307 11.70 2.69 -7.07
CA VAL A 307 10.85 1.95 -6.12
C VAL A 307 9.43 2.04 -6.64
N PRO A 308 8.71 0.92 -6.81
CA PRO A 308 7.30 0.99 -7.17
C PRO A 308 6.53 1.68 -6.04
N ASP A 309 5.73 2.67 -6.41
CA ASP A 309 4.91 3.42 -5.47
C ASP A 309 3.94 2.47 -4.76
N THR A 310 2.99 1.89 -5.47
CA THR A 310 1.83 1.23 -4.84
C THR A 310 2.08 -0.18 -4.28
N PHE A 311 3.24 -0.78 -4.56
CA PHE A 311 3.57 -2.13 -4.09
C PHE A 311 5.05 -2.28 -3.73
N SER A 312 5.36 -3.21 -2.85
CA SER A 312 6.72 -3.66 -2.58
C SER A 312 7.01 -4.96 -3.30
N ILE A 313 8.28 -5.21 -3.62
CA ILE A 313 8.74 -6.54 -4.04
C ILE A 313 9.71 -7.06 -3.00
N ILE A 314 9.37 -8.21 -2.45
CA ILE A 314 10.12 -8.86 -1.39
C ILE A 314 10.55 -10.22 -1.90
N GLU A 315 11.86 -10.48 -1.81
CA GLU A 315 12.44 -11.78 -2.08
C GLU A 315 12.74 -12.49 -0.77
N LYS A 316 12.31 -13.75 -0.66
CA LYS A 316 12.60 -14.60 0.49
C LYS A 316 12.80 -16.03 -0.01
N ASP A 317 13.98 -16.59 0.26
CA ASP A 317 14.41 -17.90 -0.25
C ASP A 317 14.42 -17.98 -1.79
N ARG A 318 13.64 -18.90 -2.41
CA ARG A 318 13.51 -19.03 -3.87
C ARG A 318 12.13 -18.60 -4.37
N ILE A 319 11.39 -17.87 -3.55
CA ILE A 319 10.13 -17.22 -3.94
C ILE A 319 10.28 -15.70 -3.86
N LYS A 320 9.57 -15.03 -4.76
CA LYS A 320 9.36 -13.59 -4.72
C LYS A 320 7.91 -13.31 -4.50
N HIS A 321 7.59 -12.19 -3.86
CA HIS A 321 6.23 -11.69 -3.90
C HIS A 321 6.17 -10.18 -4.07
N ALA A 322 5.16 -9.74 -4.79
CA ALA A 322 4.75 -8.36 -4.83
C ALA A 322 3.59 -8.18 -3.84
N GLN A 323 3.71 -7.26 -2.89
CA GLN A 323 2.68 -6.97 -1.89
C GLN A 323 2.18 -5.54 -2.07
N PHE A 324 0.86 -5.36 -2.08
CA PHE A 324 0.31 -4.00 -2.09
C PHE A 324 0.67 -3.27 -0.80
N ARG A 325 0.91 -1.97 -0.95
CA ARG A 325 1.26 -1.11 0.17
C ARG A 325 0.07 -0.83 1.06
N GLU A 326 -1.07 -0.46 0.47
CA GLU A 326 -2.26 -0.18 1.28
C GLU A 326 -2.96 -1.45 1.75
N ASP A 327 -3.13 -1.51 3.06
CA ASP A 327 -3.73 -2.63 3.78
C ASP A 327 -5.13 -2.32 4.28
N GLY A 328 -5.50 -1.04 4.39
CA GLY A 328 -6.82 -0.61 4.84
C GLY A 328 -7.91 -0.72 3.76
N PRO A 329 -9.06 -0.07 4.00
CA PRO A 329 -10.21 -0.13 3.11
C PRO A 329 -9.93 0.54 1.77
N CYS A 330 -9.71 -0.25 0.71
CA CYS A 330 -9.38 0.29 -0.61
C CYS A 330 -9.72 -0.65 -1.77
N CYS A 331 -9.72 -0.11 -2.99
CA CYS A 331 -9.67 -0.86 -4.23
C CYS A 331 -8.31 -0.61 -4.90
N HIS A 332 -7.62 -1.68 -5.28
CA HIS A 332 -6.41 -1.61 -6.10
C HIS A 332 -6.77 -1.84 -7.56
N THR A 333 -6.36 -0.95 -8.45
CA THR A 333 -6.45 -1.17 -9.91
C THR A 333 -5.04 -1.24 -10.47
N PHE A 334 -4.74 -2.24 -11.29
CA PHE A 334 -3.38 -2.42 -11.82
C PHE A 334 -3.36 -3.30 -13.07
N ILE A 335 -2.30 -3.17 -13.88
CA ILE A 335 -2.01 -4.08 -14.98
C ILE A 335 -0.97 -5.10 -14.51
N TYR A 336 -1.32 -6.37 -14.54
CA TYR A 336 -0.41 -7.49 -14.29
C TYR A 336 0.26 -7.97 -15.59
N TYR A 337 1.57 -8.27 -15.52
CA TYR A 337 2.36 -8.80 -16.64
C TYR A 337 2.79 -10.23 -16.36
N PRO A 338 2.05 -11.25 -16.84
CA PRO A 338 2.33 -12.63 -16.51
C PRO A 338 3.74 -13.09 -16.91
N PRO A 339 4.46 -13.93 -16.15
CA PRO A 339 5.89 -14.13 -16.33
C PRO A 339 6.31 -14.69 -17.70
N TRP A 340 5.41 -15.36 -18.43
CA TRP A 340 5.67 -15.85 -19.79
C TRP A 340 5.59 -14.77 -20.88
N THR A 341 5.17 -13.55 -20.55
CA THR A 341 4.98 -12.47 -21.51
C THR A 341 6.33 -11.81 -21.79
N GLY A 342 7.03 -12.35 -22.79
CA GLY A 342 8.40 -11.99 -23.11
C GLY A 342 8.55 -10.63 -23.79
N GLY A 343 9.45 -9.81 -23.24
CA GLY A 343 10.42 -9.06 -24.03
C GLY A 343 11.75 -9.81 -23.94
N THR A 344 12.16 -10.45 -25.03
CA THR A 344 13.31 -11.37 -25.13
C THR A 344 14.68 -10.67 -25.16
N SER A 345 14.73 -9.35 -25.05
CA SER A 345 16.00 -8.64 -24.86
C SER A 345 16.49 -8.87 -23.43
N SER A 346 17.51 -9.72 -23.27
CA SER A 346 18.14 -10.01 -21.99
C SER A 346 18.48 -8.72 -21.25
N GLY A 347 17.81 -8.47 -20.12
CA GLY A 347 18.10 -7.33 -19.25
C GLY A 347 17.06 -6.20 -19.22
N ALA A 348 15.95 -6.29 -19.96
CA ALA A 348 14.87 -5.30 -19.83
C ALA A 348 14.25 -5.36 -18.42
N TYR A 349 14.09 -4.19 -17.79
CA TYR A 349 13.50 -4.06 -16.46
C TYR A 349 12.05 -4.53 -16.45
N ARG A 350 11.71 -5.46 -15.54
CA ARG A 350 10.39 -6.09 -15.53
C ARG A 350 9.75 -6.15 -14.15
N LEU A 351 8.68 -5.37 -14.03
CA LEU A 351 7.76 -5.41 -12.90
C LEU A 351 6.60 -6.38 -13.15
N PRO A 352 6.04 -6.98 -12.09
CA PRO A 352 4.80 -7.73 -12.19
C PRO A 352 3.60 -6.82 -12.41
N PHE A 353 3.64 -5.59 -11.91
CA PHE A 353 2.54 -4.63 -12.02
C PHE A 353 3.00 -3.32 -12.65
N ASP A 354 2.08 -2.69 -13.37
CA ASP A 354 2.18 -1.32 -13.87
C ASP A 354 0.86 -0.59 -13.55
N ARG A 355 0.92 0.75 -13.52
CA ARG A 355 -0.23 1.64 -13.29
C ARG A 355 -1.07 1.21 -12.09
N ALA A 356 -0.41 0.91 -10.99
CA ALA A 356 -1.07 0.51 -9.77
C ALA A 356 -1.61 1.76 -9.04
N PHE A 357 -2.93 1.88 -8.94
CA PHE A 357 -3.62 2.94 -8.22
C PHE A 357 -4.39 2.38 -7.03
N VAL A 358 -4.56 3.21 -6.01
CA VAL A 358 -5.37 2.89 -4.83
C VAL A 358 -6.50 3.89 -4.71
N TYR A 359 -7.71 3.37 -4.63
CA TYR A 359 -8.94 4.12 -4.41
C TYR A 359 -9.43 3.82 -3.00
N ARG A 360 -9.63 4.85 -2.17
CA ARG A 360 -10.02 4.63 -0.78
C ARG A 360 -11.50 4.28 -0.70
N ILE A 361 -11.83 3.29 0.13
CA ILE A 361 -13.21 2.94 0.47
C ILE A 361 -13.61 3.67 1.74
N THR A 362 -14.70 4.42 1.69
CA THR A 362 -15.28 5.09 2.85
C THR A 362 -16.14 4.11 3.68
N GLN A 363 -16.61 4.55 4.85
CA GLN A 363 -17.48 3.73 5.70
C GLN A 363 -18.85 3.41 5.07
N ASP A 364 -19.37 4.31 4.23
CA ASP A 364 -20.66 4.14 3.57
C ASP A 364 -20.57 3.33 2.27
N GLY A 365 -19.36 2.93 1.86
CA GLY A 365 -19.12 2.17 0.64
C GLY A 365 -18.92 3.03 -0.61
N SER A 366 -18.75 4.36 -0.46
CA SER A 366 -18.25 5.18 -1.56
C SER A 366 -16.75 4.95 -1.81
N ILE A 367 -16.32 5.25 -3.03
CA ILE A 367 -14.95 5.12 -3.50
C ILE A 367 -14.43 6.51 -3.82
N GLU A 368 -13.36 6.94 -3.15
CA GLU A 368 -12.66 8.21 -3.41
C GLU A 368 -11.74 8.10 -4.63
N ASP A 369 -11.30 9.25 -5.16
CA ASP A 369 -10.40 9.31 -6.31
C ASP A 369 -9.11 8.52 -6.10
N GLY A 370 -8.71 7.82 -7.15
CA GLY A 370 -7.53 6.97 -7.15
C GLY A 370 -6.24 7.78 -7.17
N LYS A 371 -5.27 7.36 -6.36
CA LYS A 371 -3.92 7.92 -6.38
C LYS A 371 -2.87 6.82 -6.26
N PRO A 372 -1.67 7.00 -6.84
CA PRO A 372 -0.52 6.17 -6.46
C PRO A 372 -0.20 6.41 -4.99
N ILE A 373 0.30 5.39 -4.32
CA ILE A 373 0.76 5.51 -2.94
C ILE A 373 2.27 5.56 -2.95
N ASN A 374 2.87 6.70 -2.66
CA ASN A 374 4.33 6.77 -2.63
C ASN A 374 4.89 5.81 -1.56
N GLY A 375 5.86 4.98 -1.95
CA GLY A 375 6.34 3.91 -1.08
C GLY A 375 6.97 4.41 0.22
N LEU A 376 7.63 5.56 0.15
CA LEU A 376 8.23 6.22 1.29
C LEU A 376 7.17 6.83 2.20
N GLN A 377 6.21 7.57 1.62
CA GLN A 377 5.07 8.10 2.37
C GLN A 377 4.37 6.99 3.15
N LYS A 378 4.08 5.86 2.50
CA LYS A 378 3.44 4.73 3.17
C LYS A 378 4.28 4.16 4.30
N ARG A 379 5.57 3.91 4.06
CA ARG A 379 6.46 3.33 5.07
C ARG A 379 6.56 4.23 6.30
N VAL A 380 6.59 5.55 6.12
CA VAL A 380 6.53 6.50 7.24
C VAL A 380 5.21 6.38 8.01
N PHE A 381 4.06 6.30 7.32
CA PHE A 381 2.76 6.13 7.98
C PHE A 381 2.63 4.79 8.73
N ASP A 382 3.04 3.68 8.10
CA ASP A 382 2.94 2.35 8.67
C ASP A 382 3.84 2.19 9.89
N PHE A 383 5.05 2.75 9.87
CA PHE A 383 5.96 2.60 11.00
C PHE A 383 5.72 3.55 12.15
N LEU A 384 4.90 4.57 11.92
CA LEU A 384 4.60 5.56 12.91
C LEU A 384 3.07 5.66 13.10
N PRO A 385 2.39 4.61 13.58
CA PRO A 385 0.96 4.66 13.88
C PRO A 385 0.65 5.51 15.11
N GLU A 386 -0.62 5.91 15.23
CA GLU A 386 -1.18 6.67 16.36
C GLU A 386 -1.08 5.87 17.66
N GLY A 387 -0.40 6.42 18.68
CA GLY A 387 -0.40 5.88 20.04
C GLY A 387 0.15 4.46 20.25
N LEU A 388 1.42 4.20 19.90
CA LEU A 388 2.03 2.89 20.21
C LEU A 388 2.24 2.73 21.72
N PRO A 389 1.59 1.75 22.38
CA PRO A 389 1.97 1.41 23.74
C PRO A 389 3.37 0.82 23.71
N GLY A 390 4.27 1.35 24.54
CA GLY A 390 5.64 0.83 24.70
C GLY A 390 5.73 -0.63 25.16
N SER A 391 4.59 -1.26 25.44
CA SER A 391 4.44 -2.64 25.93
C SER A 391 4.03 -3.69 24.89
N ASP A 392 3.79 -3.34 23.61
CA ASP A 392 3.44 -4.34 22.58
C ASP A 392 4.63 -5.27 22.27
N PRO A 393 4.55 -6.58 22.59
CA PRO A 393 5.64 -7.55 22.35
C PRO A 393 5.83 -7.91 20.86
N LYS A 394 4.91 -7.54 19.96
CA LYS A 394 5.01 -7.73 18.50
C LYS A 394 5.50 -6.49 17.76
N ASN A 395 5.65 -5.37 18.46
CA ASN A 395 6.30 -4.17 17.96
C ASN A 395 7.77 -4.49 17.67
N ARG A 396 8.13 -4.78 16.40
CA ARG A 396 9.49 -5.21 16.03
C ARG A 396 10.59 -4.17 16.32
N TRP A 397 10.21 -2.95 16.70
CA TRP A 397 11.09 -1.91 17.24
C TRP A 397 11.63 -2.24 18.63
N THR A 398 11.02 -3.18 19.36
CA THR A 398 11.52 -3.75 20.63
C THR A 398 12.11 -5.16 20.43
N ALA A 399 11.99 -5.76 19.24
CA ALA A 399 12.45 -7.12 18.98
C ALA A 399 13.97 -7.22 19.03
N ASN A 400 14.42 -8.24 19.75
CA ASN A 400 15.74 -8.34 20.38
C ASN A 400 16.98 -8.38 19.48
N LYS A 401 16.87 -8.26 18.15
CA LYS A 401 17.94 -8.63 17.20
C LYS A 401 18.97 -7.54 16.90
N CYS A 402 18.62 -6.26 17.00
CA CYS A 402 19.60 -5.17 16.87
C CYS A 402 20.12 -4.76 18.26
N GLN A 403 21.05 -5.52 18.84
CA GLN A 403 21.57 -5.27 20.20
C GLN A 403 22.26 -3.90 20.36
N HIS A 404 22.61 -3.20 19.27
CA HIS A 404 23.38 -1.95 19.32
C HIS A 404 22.57 -0.65 19.20
N ASN A 405 21.26 -0.69 18.89
CA ASN A 405 20.48 0.54 18.67
C ASN A 405 19.05 0.54 19.26
N LYS A 406 18.73 -0.36 20.22
CA LYS A 406 17.39 -0.44 20.83
C LYS A 406 16.94 0.86 21.50
N GLY A 407 17.87 1.60 22.10
CA GLY A 407 17.57 2.87 22.78
C GLY A 407 17.17 3.97 21.80
N LEU A 408 17.95 4.14 20.74
CA LEU A 408 17.75 5.19 19.74
C LEU A 408 16.44 4.99 18.98
N ASN A 409 16.15 3.76 18.54
CA ASN A 409 14.91 3.48 17.78
C ASN A 409 13.64 3.76 18.60
N ARG A 410 13.65 3.42 19.90
CA ARG A 410 12.56 3.77 20.82
C ARG A 410 12.48 5.28 21.01
N GLU A 411 13.60 5.95 21.23
CA GLU A 411 13.65 7.40 21.44
C GLU A 411 13.13 8.17 20.21
N LEU A 412 13.54 7.79 18.99
CA LEU A 412 13.07 8.44 17.76
C LEU A 412 11.56 8.24 17.55
N LYS A 413 11.03 7.06 17.91
CA LYS A 413 9.61 6.72 17.83
C LYS A 413 8.76 7.50 18.83
N GLU A 414 9.21 7.57 20.09
CA GLU A 414 8.59 8.37 21.14
C GLU A 414 8.61 9.84 20.76
N LYS A 415 9.74 10.32 20.25
CA LYS A 415 9.90 11.70 19.79
C LYS A 415 8.94 12.02 18.66
N TYR A 416 8.93 11.25 17.56
CA TYR A 416 7.99 11.49 16.46
C TYR A 416 6.54 11.42 16.89
N SER A 417 6.14 10.38 17.62
CA SER A 417 4.75 10.23 18.08
C SER A 417 4.33 11.46 18.87
N ARG A 418 5.20 11.93 19.77
CA ARG A 418 5.01 13.18 20.50
C ARG A 418 4.88 14.40 19.57
N VAL A 419 5.72 14.53 18.54
CA VAL A 419 5.62 15.64 17.56
C VAL A 419 4.29 15.59 16.80
N ARG A 420 3.98 14.44 16.20
CA ARG A 420 2.77 14.25 15.39
C ARG A 420 1.53 14.48 16.24
N ASP A 421 1.47 13.87 17.43
CA ASP A 421 0.30 13.98 18.31
C ASP A 421 0.14 15.44 18.77
N LYS A 422 1.24 16.17 19.04
CA LYS A 422 1.18 17.62 19.24
C LYS A 422 0.64 18.35 18.02
N LEU A 423 1.13 18.08 16.80
CA LEU A 423 0.63 18.75 15.59
C LEU A 423 -0.87 18.50 15.38
N LEU A 424 -1.33 17.26 15.59
CA LEU A 424 -2.75 16.88 15.51
C LEU A 424 -3.58 17.56 16.61
N MET A 425 -3.12 17.56 17.86
CA MET A 425 -3.79 18.24 18.98
C MET A 425 -3.94 19.73 18.77
N ASN A 426 -3.06 20.32 17.96
CA ASN A 426 -3.11 21.73 17.60
C ASN A 426 -3.79 22.01 16.25
N GLY A 427 -4.58 21.05 15.75
CA GLY A 427 -5.47 21.27 14.60
C GLY A 427 -4.81 21.18 13.22
N ILE A 428 -3.56 20.74 13.12
CA ILE A 428 -2.95 20.44 11.82
C ILE A 428 -3.57 19.16 11.27
N GLU A 429 -4.14 19.25 10.07
CA GLU A 429 -4.77 18.10 9.42
C GLU A 429 -3.74 16.99 9.12
N LYS A 430 -4.16 15.74 9.29
CA LYS A 430 -3.34 14.54 9.03
C LYS A 430 -2.77 14.50 7.60
N THR A 431 -3.57 14.95 6.64
CA THR A 431 -3.17 15.12 5.23
C THR A 431 -1.98 16.07 5.10
N ARG A 432 -2.03 17.21 5.79
CA ARG A 432 -0.97 18.22 5.78
C ARG A 432 0.32 17.74 6.42
N ILE A 433 0.24 16.95 7.49
CA ILE A 433 1.42 16.27 8.08
C ILE A 433 2.06 15.35 7.03
N GLY A 434 1.25 14.59 6.28
CA GLY A 434 1.71 13.73 5.19
C GLY A 434 2.43 14.50 4.07
N GLU A 435 1.89 15.63 3.64
CA GLU A 435 2.51 16.50 2.63
C GLU A 435 3.87 17.05 3.10
N ILE A 436 3.94 17.51 4.35
CA ILE A 436 5.17 18.01 4.97
C ILE A 436 6.23 16.91 5.02
N THR A 437 5.84 15.71 5.42
CA THR A 437 6.71 14.53 5.40
C THR A 437 7.21 14.27 3.98
N SER A 438 6.33 14.26 2.97
CA SER A 438 6.74 14.07 1.57
C SER A 438 7.75 15.13 1.10
N LEU A 439 7.55 16.41 1.46
CA LEU A 439 8.49 17.49 1.13
C LEU A 439 9.87 17.28 1.76
N LEU A 440 9.94 16.85 3.02
CA LEU A 440 11.22 16.54 3.69
C LEU A 440 12.01 15.45 2.96
N PHE A 441 11.32 14.59 2.24
CA PHE A 441 11.92 13.47 1.53
C PHE A 441 12.15 13.71 0.04
N LEU A 442 11.71 14.82 -0.54
CA LEU A 442 12.02 15.16 -1.93
C LEU A 442 13.52 15.20 -2.21
N GLY A 443 14.34 15.61 -1.23
CA GLY A 443 15.79 15.64 -1.32
C GLY A 443 16.47 14.25 -1.29
N TYR A 444 15.77 13.21 -0.81
CA TYR A 444 16.33 11.86 -0.70
C TYR A 444 16.36 11.11 -2.04
N ASP A 445 15.51 11.47 -2.98
CA ASP A 445 15.37 10.77 -4.26
C ASP A 445 16.56 11.01 -5.21
N ARG A 446 17.35 12.08 -4.99
CA ARG A 446 18.42 12.52 -5.93
C ARG A 446 19.86 12.40 -5.42
N ILE A 447 20.13 12.42 -4.11
CA ILE A 447 21.47 12.83 -3.60
C ILE A 447 22.55 11.73 -3.53
N SER A 448 22.25 10.44 -3.45
CA SER A 448 23.24 9.45 -2.99
C SER A 448 24.09 8.81 -4.12
N ARG A 449 24.77 9.57 -4.98
CA ARG A 449 25.64 8.98 -6.03
C ARG A 449 27.01 8.42 -5.54
N GLY A 450 27.33 8.44 -4.25
CA GLY A 450 28.68 8.06 -3.79
C GLY A 450 28.84 7.32 -2.45
N ARG A 451 27.81 7.22 -1.60
CA ARG A 451 27.86 6.40 -0.36
C ARG A 451 26.64 5.49 -0.34
N GLY A 452 26.85 4.21 0.00
CA GLY A 452 25.91 3.09 -0.15
C GLY A 452 24.43 3.48 -0.08
N LYS A 453 23.79 3.51 -1.25
CA LYS A 453 22.38 3.87 -1.45
C LYS A 453 21.46 2.84 -0.85
N ILE A 454 20.63 3.29 0.09
CA ILE A 454 19.38 2.63 0.40
C ILE A 454 18.28 3.60 -0.02
N ASN A 455 17.86 3.49 -1.28
CA ASN A 455 16.76 4.32 -1.81
C ASN A 455 15.41 3.65 -1.65
N ASN A 456 15.41 2.35 -1.35
CA ASN A 456 14.17 1.60 -1.30
C ASN A 456 13.67 1.49 0.16
N PRO A 457 12.58 2.22 0.53
CA PRO A 457 12.01 2.22 1.87
C PRO A 457 11.49 0.86 2.31
N ASP A 458 11.45 -0.13 1.41
CA ASP A 458 11.15 -1.51 1.76
C ASP A 458 12.25 -2.24 2.53
N PHE A 459 13.49 -1.79 2.41
CA PHE A 459 14.64 -2.44 3.04
C PHE A 459 15.07 -1.77 4.34
N TRP A 460 14.45 -0.64 4.73
CA TRP A 460 14.81 0.16 5.91
C TRP A 460 14.79 -0.60 7.25
N GLU A 461 14.24 -1.82 7.26
CA GLU A 461 14.26 -2.74 8.41
C GLU A 461 15.57 -3.56 8.54
N ASP A 462 16.45 -3.54 7.54
CA ASP A 462 17.71 -4.31 7.55
C ASP A 462 18.77 -3.62 8.42
N ASP A 463 19.62 -4.42 9.10
CA ASP A 463 20.50 -4.04 10.23
C ASP A 463 21.50 -2.87 9.99
N TYR A 464 21.60 -2.32 8.77
CA TYR A 464 22.54 -1.25 8.41
C TYR A 464 21.89 0.10 8.03
N GLU A 465 20.56 0.23 8.13
CA GLU A 465 19.80 1.28 7.43
C GLU A 465 19.16 2.35 8.35
N GLY A 466 19.51 2.35 9.64
CA GLY A 466 18.99 3.30 10.64
C GLY A 466 19.24 4.79 10.37
N GLU A 467 20.02 5.13 9.33
CA GLU A 467 20.26 6.53 8.90
C GLU A 467 19.00 7.18 8.34
N GLY A 468 18.21 6.51 7.48
CA GLY A 468 16.96 7.10 6.96
C GLY A 468 15.93 7.41 8.06
N LEU A 469 15.92 6.57 9.11
CA LEU A 469 15.10 6.78 10.31
C LEU A 469 15.64 7.88 11.23
N LYS A 470 16.98 8.02 11.35
CA LYS A 470 17.61 9.15 12.05
C LYS A 470 17.33 10.47 11.33
N ASP A 471 17.35 10.47 10.01
CA ASP A 471 17.09 11.66 9.19
C ASP A 471 15.60 12.05 9.22
N LEU A 472 14.68 11.09 9.13
CA LEU A 472 13.25 11.25 9.39
C LEU A 472 13.01 11.91 10.76
N ALA A 473 13.55 11.30 11.81
CA ALA A 473 13.40 11.81 13.17
C ALA A 473 14.07 13.18 13.38
N SER A 474 15.14 13.49 12.64
CA SER A 474 15.78 14.81 12.64
C SER A 474 14.89 15.86 11.97
N GLY A 475 14.31 15.57 10.81
CA GLY A 475 13.32 16.43 10.15
C GLY A 475 12.10 16.70 11.04
N LEU A 476 11.62 15.67 11.73
CA LEU A 476 10.49 15.77 12.64
C LEU A 476 10.83 16.51 13.93
N THR A 477 12.07 16.42 14.41
CA THR A 477 12.59 17.23 15.53
C THR A 477 12.64 18.71 15.16
N ILE A 478 13.05 19.02 13.93
CA ILE A 478 13.03 20.38 13.39
C ILE A 478 11.59 20.88 13.38
N PHE A 479 10.63 20.06 12.92
CA PHE A 479 9.20 20.41 12.99
C PHE A 479 8.61 20.48 14.41
N GLU A 480 9.08 19.71 15.39
CA GLU A 480 8.65 19.90 16.79
C GLU A 480 9.10 21.26 17.30
N THR A 481 10.35 21.60 16.99
CA THR A 481 10.99 22.83 17.45
C THR A 481 10.34 24.04 16.79
N LEU A 482 10.05 23.96 15.50
CA LEU A 482 9.35 25.00 14.74
C LEU A 482 7.85 25.04 15.06
N GLY A 483 7.20 23.87 15.13
CA GLY A 483 5.78 23.70 15.42
C GLY A 483 5.41 24.22 16.81
N MET A 484 6.17 23.93 17.85
CA MET A 484 5.93 24.50 19.19
C MET A 484 5.99 26.04 19.21
N THR A 485 6.74 26.66 18.29
CA THR A 485 6.81 28.11 18.11
C THR A 485 5.65 28.64 17.25
N ILE A 486 5.18 27.86 16.27
CA ILE A 486 4.06 28.18 15.36
C ILE A 486 2.69 28.05 16.05
N LEU A 487 2.52 27.07 16.94
CA LEU A 487 1.24 26.70 17.55
C LEU A 487 0.74 27.70 18.62
N GLN A 488 1.46 28.80 18.83
CA GLN A 488 1.02 29.90 19.67
C GLN A 488 0.17 30.94 18.90
N GLU A 489 0.06 30.87 17.57
CA GLU A 489 -0.73 31.84 16.78
C GLU A 489 -1.99 31.22 16.12
N LYS A 490 -3.12 31.93 16.22
CA LYS A 490 -4.48 31.48 15.87
C LYS A 490 -4.85 31.60 14.38
N SER A 491 -3.95 32.02 13.50
CA SER A 491 -4.29 32.36 12.11
C SER A 491 -3.50 31.54 11.09
N LEU A 492 -3.95 30.32 10.80
CA LEU A 492 -3.36 29.52 9.72
C LEU A 492 -4.46 29.01 8.78
N SER A 493 -4.82 29.83 7.79
CA SER A 493 -5.60 29.39 6.65
C SER A 493 -4.90 29.74 5.33
N LYS A 494 -4.35 28.70 4.69
CA LYS A 494 -3.97 28.53 3.27
C LYS A 494 -2.57 28.96 2.78
N VAL A 495 -2.08 28.08 1.89
CA VAL A 495 -1.13 28.21 0.75
C VAL A 495 0.31 27.67 0.91
N HIS A 496 0.76 27.08 -0.20
CA HIS A 496 2.06 26.52 -0.57
C HIS A 496 3.22 27.51 -0.41
N THR A 497 4.41 27.00 -0.09
CA THR A 497 5.58 27.75 0.43
C THR A 497 5.33 28.18 1.87
N ALA A 498 5.76 27.37 2.83
CA ALA A 498 5.53 27.65 4.24
C ALA A 498 6.47 28.77 4.71
N LEU A 499 6.01 30.02 4.60
CA LEU A 499 6.55 31.19 5.28
C LEU A 499 5.80 31.39 6.60
N PHE A 500 6.51 31.24 7.72
CA PHE A 500 5.94 31.39 9.06
C PHE A 500 6.27 32.78 9.60
N SER A 501 5.29 33.58 10.03
CA SER A 501 5.54 34.81 10.82
C SER A 501 5.54 34.49 12.30
N CYS A 502 6.42 35.12 13.08
CA CYS A 502 6.31 35.17 14.54
C CYS A 502 6.40 36.64 14.96
N ASN A 503 5.28 37.21 15.43
CA ASN A 503 5.20 38.65 15.74
C ASN A 503 6.10 39.07 16.93
N ASP A 504 6.54 38.12 17.76
CA ASP A 504 7.39 38.40 18.93
C ASP A 504 8.89 38.22 18.67
N LEU A 505 9.30 37.68 17.51
CA LEU A 505 10.71 37.38 17.20
C LEU A 505 11.19 37.85 15.83
N GLU A 506 10.37 38.58 15.07
CA GLU A 506 10.85 39.33 13.90
C GLU A 506 11.62 38.41 12.91
N PHE A 507 11.05 37.24 12.54
CA PHE A 507 11.63 36.37 11.50
C PHE A 507 10.61 35.51 10.74
N TYR A 508 11.00 35.13 9.51
CA TYR A 508 10.33 34.26 8.56
C TYR A 508 11.21 33.04 8.17
N ILE A 509 10.62 31.91 7.76
CA ILE A 509 11.36 30.75 7.22
C ILE A 509 10.82 30.45 5.84
N ALA A 510 11.65 30.37 4.80
CA ALA A 510 11.23 29.93 3.47
C ALA A 510 11.96 28.65 3.08
N LEU A 511 11.22 27.60 2.75
CA LEU A 511 11.75 26.42 2.09
C LEU A 511 11.70 26.68 0.57
N LEU A 512 12.87 26.85 -0.05
CA LEU A 512 13.00 27.03 -1.49
C LEU A 512 13.69 25.79 -2.07
N ASP A 513 12.88 24.87 -2.57
CA ASP A 513 13.35 23.70 -3.31
C ASP A 513 13.39 24.07 -4.79
N ASP A 514 14.57 24.40 -5.31
CA ASP A 514 14.78 24.56 -6.75
C ASP A 514 15.89 23.63 -7.21
N ALA A 515 15.51 22.67 -8.04
CA ALA A 515 16.32 21.54 -8.42
C ALA A 515 17.36 21.85 -9.52
N ASN A 516 17.37 23.08 -10.03
CA ASN A 516 18.32 23.55 -11.02
C ASN A 516 19.39 24.41 -10.36
N GLU A 517 20.61 24.39 -10.88
CA GLU A 517 21.79 25.09 -10.35
C GLU A 517 21.60 26.62 -10.34
N ILE A 518 20.86 27.11 -9.36
CA ILE A 518 20.58 28.52 -9.18
C ILE A 518 21.63 29.08 -8.23
N THR A 519 22.43 30.01 -8.75
CA THR A 519 23.39 30.77 -7.95
C THR A 519 22.66 31.53 -6.82
N PRO A 520 23.30 31.82 -5.68
CA PRO A 520 22.66 32.57 -4.59
C PRO A 520 22.05 33.90 -5.06
N GLY A 521 22.63 34.55 -6.08
CA GLY A 521 22.07 35.75 -6.70
C GLY A 521 20.74 35.50 -7.43
N GLN A 522 20.61 34.40 -8.17
CA GLN A 522 19.36 34.08 -8.87
C GLN A 522 18.25 33.61 -7.92
N LEU A 523 18.59 32.93 -6.80
CA LEU A 523 17.66 32.60 -5.72
C LEU A 523 17.14 33.89 -5.06
N LYS A 524 18.02 34.87 -4.84
CA LYS A 524 17.68 36.20 -4.34
C LYS A 524 16.75 36.96 -5.30
N GLU A 525 16.98 36.88 -6.61
CA GLU A 525 16.11 37.53 -7.61
C GLU A 525 14.75 36.84 -7.76
N LYS A 526 14.69 35.50 -7.74
CA LYS A 526 13.40 34.77 -7.70
C LYS A 526 12.59 35.11 -6.45
N TYR A 527 13.26 35.19 -5.30
CA TYR A 527 12.63 35.57 -4.05
C TYR A 527 12.14 37.03 -4.08
N LYS A 528 12.93 37.96 -4.62
CA LYS A 528 12.47 39.34 -4.86
C LYS A 528 11.24 39.36 -5.76
N GLY A 529 11.23 38.62 -6.86
CA GLY A 529 10.08 38.49 -7.75
C GLY A 529 8.83 38.04 -6.98
N PHE A 530 8.93 36.98 -6.19
CA PHE A 530 7.87 36.51 -5.30
C PHE A 530 7.39 37.60 -4.33
N LEU A 531 8.29 38.31 -3.65
CA LEU A 531 7.91 39.40 -2.74
C LEU A 531 7.16 40.52 -3.45
N THR A 532 7.54 40.83 -4.69
CA THR A 532 6.96 41.91 -5.50
C THR A 532 5.56 41.55 -6.00
N GLU A 533 5.32 40.27 -6.31
CA GLU A 533 4.06 39.75 -6.85
C GLU A 533 3.07 39.27 -5.77
N SER A 534 3.56 39.02 -4.56
CA SER A 534 2.73 38.52 -3.46
C SER A 534 1.89 39.61 -2.78
N THR A 535 0.75 39.24 -2.22
CA THR A 535 -0.18 40.17 -1.51
C THR A 535 0.35 40.67 -0.15
N TRP A 536 1.64 40.45 0.17
CA TRP A 536 2.26 40.71 1.48
C TRP A 536 2.95 42.10 1.56
N GLN A 537 2.43 43.10 0.83
CA GLN A 537 3.02 44.44 0.70
C GLN A 537 3.16 45.22 2.03
N ASN A 538 2.52 44.76 3.12
CA ASN A 538 2.56 45.40 4.43
C ASN A 538 3.59 44.81 5.40
N THR A 539 4.44 43.87 4.98
CA THR A 539 5.49 43.28 5.83
C THR A 539 6.75 44.15 5.86
N ASP A 540 7.22 44.54 7.06
CA ASP A 540 8.48 45.28 7.25
C ASP A 540 9.69 44.34 7.19
N TRP A 541 10.18 44.07 5.97
CA TRP A 541 11.30 43.14 5.72
C TRP A 541 12.65 43.59 6.30
N THR A 542 12.77 44.85 6.74
CA THR A 542 14.00 45.36 7.38
C THR A 542 14.18 44.85 8.80
N LYS A 543 13.11 44.32 9.37
CA LYS A 543 13.01 43.81 10.73
C LYS A 543 12.83 42.31 10.79
N ASN A 544 12.76 41.59 9.67
CA ASN A 544 12.47 40.17 9.69
C ASN A 544 13.60 39.30 9.12
N THR A 545 14.09 38.32 9.90
CA THR A 545 15.15 37.36 9.47
C THR A 545 14.58 36.24 8.61
N LEU A 546 15.17 35.90 7.47
CA LEU A 546 14.67 34.81 6.60
C LEU A 546 15.58 33.57 6.70
N LEU A 547 15.07 32.44 7.19
CA LEU A 547 15.80 31.16 7.18
C LEU A 547 15.52 30.41 5.87
N LEU A 548 16.56 30.17 5.08
CA LEU A 548 16.45 29.60 3.73
C LEU A 548 17.09 28.20 3.71
N LEU A 549 16.26 27.17 3.60
CA LEU A 549 16.73 25.78 3.53
C LEU A 549 16.88 25.38 2.06
N CYS A 550 18.12 25.30 1.59
CA CYS A 550 18.47 24.92 0.22
C CYS A 550 18.85 23.43 0.17
N THR A 551 18.22 22.67 -0.73
CA THR A 551 18.41 21.22 -0.92
C THR A 551 19.51 20.86 -1.94
N GLY A 552 20.08 21.85 -2.64
CA GLY A 552 21.05 21.64 -3.73
C GLY A 552 22.52 21.57 -3.30
N ASN A 553 23.28 20.71 -4.00
CA ASN A 553 24.73 20.54 -3.87
C ASN A 553 25.47 21.89 -3.94
N ARG A 554 26.06 22.31 -2.83
CA ARG A 554 27.24 23.16 -2.87
C ARG A 554 28.40 22.34 -2.35
N SER A 555 29.40 22.09 -3.20
CA SER A 555 30.74 21.83 -2.71
C SER A 555 31.08 22.95 -1.74
N GLU A 556 31.72 22.63 -0.62
CA GLU A 556 32.24 23.59 0.36
C GLU A 556 33.17 24.59 -0.34
N SER A 557 32.63 25.62 -0.98
CA SER A 557 33.41 26.80 -1.32
C SER A 557 33.46 27.63 -0.04
N ASP A 558 34.66 27.81 0.49
CA ASP A 558 35.00 28.61 1.67
C ASP A 558 34.39 30.02 1.69
N ASP A 559 33.84 30.49 0.57
CA ASP A 559 33.21 31.79 0.43
C ASP A 559 31.94 31.98 1.28
N LEU A 560 31.25 30.91 1.72
CA LEU A 560 30.11 31.04 2.64
C LEU A 560 30.51 31.17 4.12
N VAL A 561 31.77 30.91 4.46
CA VAL A 561 32.26 30.90 5.86
C VAL A 561 33.03 32.19 6.22
N LYS A 562 33.37 33.04 5.23
CA LYS A 562 34.17 34.26 5.44
C LYS A 562 33.38 35.57 5.63
N GLU A 563 32.19 35.52 6.21
CA GLU A 563 31.49 36.73 6.70
C GLU A 563 31.28 36.77 8.23
N GLU A 564 32.04 35.98 8.99
CA GLU A 564 32.26 36.28 10.42
C GLU A 564 33.40 37.32 10.52
N ASN A 565 33.01 38.60 10.65
CA ASN A 565 33.80 39.80 11.06
C ASN A 565 33.86 40.93 10.01
N LYS A 566 32.78 41.72 9.90
CA LYS A 566 32.89 43.17 9.64
C LYS A 566 31.68 43.93 10.17
N TYR A 567 31.67 44.13 11.49
CA TYR A 567 31.01 45.30 12.06
C TYR A 567 31.94 46.50 11.82
N SER A 568 31.67 47.27 10.77
CA SER A 568 32.16 48.64 10.68
C SER A 568 31.03 49.50 10.13
N SER A 569 30.60 50.44 10.96
CA SER A 569 29.67 51.51 10.66
C SER A 569 29.91 52.11 9.27
N ILE A 570 28.96 51.93 8.36
CA ILE A 570 28.86 52.76 7.17
C ILE A 570 28.19 54.06 7.61
N ARG A 571 29.00 55.09 7.90
CA ARG A 571 28.53 56.47 7.92
C ARG A 571 28.41 56.96 6.48
N SER A 572 27.16 57.19 6.08
CA SER A 572 26.63 58.18 5.14
C SER A 572 27.62 58.92 4.23
N ASN A 573 27.44 58.76 2.92
CA ASN A 573 27.27 59.85 1.95
C ASN A 573 26.85 59.24 0.62
N ASP A 574 25.57 58.86 0.51
CA ASP A 574 24.81 58.79 -0.75
C ASP A 574 23.38 58.41 -0.37
N GLN A 575 22.57 59.45 -0.12
CA GLN A 575 21.22 59.32 0.44
C GLN A 575 20.12 59.48 -0.62
N GLU A 576 20.42 59.36 -1.91
CA GLU A 576 19.40 59.51 -2.94
C GLU A 576 19.42 58.37 -3.96
N ARG A 577 18.26 57.72 -4.07
CA ARG A 577 17.84 56.74 -5.10
C ARG A 577 18.37 55.33 -4.89
N PHE A 578 17.67 54.58 -4.03
CA PHE A 578 17.07 53.26 -4.29
C PHE A 578 16.49 52.79 -2.96
N THR A 579 15.17 52.85 -2.79
CA THR A 579 14.45 52.21 -1.67
C THR A 579 14.45 50.70 -1.90
N SER A 580 15.62 50.06 -1.77
CA SER A 580 15.71 48.62 -1.58
C SER A 580 15.33 48.33 -0.13
N PRO A 581 14.47 47.34 0.17
CA PRO A 581 14.38 46.83 1.53
C PRO A 581 15.78 46.38 1.93
N GLN A 582 16.31 46.91 3.04
CA GLN A 582 17.46 46.30 3.69
C GLN A 582 17.00 44.91 4.12
N ILE A 583 17.51 43.87 3.48
CA ILE A 583 17.17 42.48 3.81
C ILE A 583 17.85 42.17 5.15
N GLY A 584 17.10 41.68 6.15
CA GLY A 584 17.68 41.13 7.37
C GLY A 584 18.67 39.99 7.09
N SER A 585 19.43 39.56 8.10
CA SER A 585 20.44 38.50 7.97
C SER A 585 19.91 37.25 7.25
N LEU A 586 20.59 36.81 6.19
CA LEU A 586 20.25 35.61 5.44
C LEU A 586 21.11 34.44 5.93
N TYR A 587 20.48 33.41 6.51
CA TYR A 587 21.18 32.20 6.92
C TYR A 587 20.86 31.04 5.97
N ALA A 588 21.88 30.55 5.27
CA ALA A 588 21.83 29.36 4.45
C ALA A 588 22.65 28.24 5.11
N TYR A 589 22.03 27.08 5.35
CA TYR A 589 22.72 25.90 5.87
C TYR A 589 22.75 24.81 4.81
N SER A 590 23.91 24.20 4.58
CA SER A 590 23.96 22.93 3.83
C SER A 590 23.44 21.80 4.71
N LEU A 591 22.77 20.82 4.09
CA LEU A 591 22.22 19.65 4.77
C LEU A 591 23.30 18.90 5.57
N ASP A 592 24.53 18.81 5.02
CA ASP A 592 25.67 18.14 5.65
C ASP A 592 26.17 18.86 6.91
N LYS A 593 26.16 20.21 6.93
CA LYS A 593 26.53 20.99 8.11
C LYS A 593 25.47 20.87 9.21
N LEU A 594 24.20 20.87 8.82
CA LEU A 594 23.08 20.63 9.73
C LEU A 594 23.17 19.23 10.34
N ARG A 595 23.45 18.22 9.53
CA ARG A 595 23.67 16.82 9.94
C ARG A 595 24.85 16.70 10.91
N GLY A 596 26.01 17.29 10.58
CA GLY A 596 27.20 17.23 11.44
C GLY A 596 27.04 17.98 12.78
N ASP A 597 26.18 19.00 12.86
CA ASP A 597 25.85 19.66 14.12
C ASP A 597 24.80 18.85 14.93
N LEU A 598 23.85 18.20 14.26
CA LEU A 598 22.81 17.35 14.88
C LEU A 598 23.34 16.01 15.39
N GLU A 599 24.26 15.36 14.65
CA GLU A 599 24.92 14.11 15.04
C GLU A 599 25.72 14.24 16.34
N ARG A 600 26.20 15.45 16.66
CA ARG A 600 26.93 15.72 17.90
C ARG A 600 26.03 15.74 19.14
N ASN A 601 24.71 15.94 18.97
CA ASN A 601 23.63 15.95 19.96
C ASN A 601 24.03 16.28 21.42
N CYS A 602 24.91 17.26 21.61
CA CYS A 602 25.43 17.63 22.92
C CYS A 602 24.86 18.99 23.34
N ASP A 603 24.84 19.25 24.65
CA ASP A 603 24.44 20.55 25.20
C ASP A 603 25.28 21.70 24.62
N GLU A 604 26.48 21.41 24.14
CA GLU A 604 27.34 22.35 23.45
C GLU A 604 26.80 22.74 22.07
N THR A 605 26.27 21.82 21.27
CA THR A 605 25.62 22.17 20.01
C THR A 605 24.38 23.02 20.27
N LYS A 606 23.56 22.66 21.27
CA LYS A 606 22.38 23.46 21.67
C LYS A 606 22.78 24.84 22.18
N LYS A 607 23.84 24.95 22.98
CA LYS A 607 24.41 26.24 23.44
C LYS A 607 25.01 27.03 22.29
N ARG A 608 25.64 26.38 21.30
CA ARG A 608 26.20 27.02 20.11
C ARG A 608 25.11 27.59 19.22
N TRP A 609 24.02 26.85 19.01
CA TRP A 609 22.83 27.36 18.33
C TRP A 609 22.18 28.49 19.13
N ARG A 610 22.00 28.34 20.45
CA ARG A 610 21.51 29.43 21.30
C ARG A 610 22.37 30.69 21.21
N ARG A 611 23.70 30.57 21.23
CA ARG A 611 24.66 31.68 21.06
C ARG A 611 24.62 32.29 19.67
N LYS A 612 24.48 31.48 18.63
CA LYS A 612 24.36 31.96 17.24
C LYS A 612 23.03 32.64 16.95
N LEU A 613 21.99 32.28 17.70
CA LEU A 613 20.66 32.88 17.64
C LEU A 613 20.45 33.96 18.73
N GLU A 614 21.42 34.16 19.62
CA GLU A 614 21.36 35.14 20.73
C GLU A 614 21.32 36.59 20.24
N PRO A 615 22.04 36.98 19.15
CA PRO A 615 21.89 38.29 18.53
C PRO A 615 20.52 38.53 17.86
N LEU A 616 19.68 37.50 17.70
CA LEU A 616 18.32 37.59 17.14
C LEU A 616 17.24 37.74 18.24
N ARG A 617 17.65 37.85 19.51
CA ARG A 617 16.76 38.06 20.67
C ARG A 617 16.78 39.48 21.22
N SER A 618 17.68 40.32 20.73
CA SER A 618 17.81 41.75 21.02
C SER A 618 17.29 42.55 19.86
#